data_AF-A0A3N1GRN2-F1
#
_entry.id   AF-A0A3N1GRN2-F1
#
_cell.length_a   1.000
_cell.length_b   1.000
_cell.length_c   1.000
_cell.angle_alpha   90.00
_cell.angle_beta   90.00
_cell.angle_gamma   90.00
#
_symmetry.space_group_name_H-M   'P 1'
#
loop_
_entity.id
_entity.type
_entity.pdbx_description
1 polymer ?
#
loop_
_entity_poly.entity_id
_entity_poly.type
_entity_poly.pdbx_seq_one_letter_code
_entity_poly.pdbx_strand_id
1 'polypeptide(L)'
;MSPEERQQVEHDTRLAIYRFQTDAYRNLRYSIATAIIIFGLFVGSDVFLGNADGARLWPCLVLLLSAALSAGHFAASGTRPRLALQLLLAAVLTTIVGVILLVAVSSGAR
;
A
#
# COMPACT_ATOMS: atom_id res chain seq x y z
N MET A 1 2.97 -8.31 46.06
CA MET A 1 2.95 -8.84 44.68
C MET A 1 3.60 -10.21 44.69
N SER A 2 2.80 -11.25 44.47
CA SER A 2 3.29 -12.64 44.44
C SER A 2 4.09 -12.91 43.15
N PRO A 3 4.94 -13.96 43.14
CA PRO A 3 5.63 -14.40 41.92
C PRO A 3 4.66 -14.73 40.78
N GLU A 4 3.50 -15.29 41.12
CA GLU A 4 2.43 -15.65 40.18
C GLU A 4 1.78 -14.40 39.56
N GLU A 5 1.49 -13.37 40.39
CA GLU A 5 0.99 -12.08 39.90
C GLU A 5 1.99 -11.39 38.95
N ARG A 6 3.30 -11.51 39.21
CA ARG A 6 4.34 -10.97 38.31
C ARG A 6 4.37 -11.70 36.97
N GLN A 7 4.29 -13.02 36.97
CA GLN A 7 4.25 -13.82 35.73
C GLN A 7 2.99 -13.55 34.90
N GLN A 8 1.84 -13.40 35.56
CA GLN A 8 0.58 -13.04 34.92
C GLN A 8 0.69 -11.67 34.23
N VAL A 9 1.18 -10.65 34.95
CA VAL A 9 1.34 -9.29 34.42
C VAL A 9 2.33 -9.27 33.26
N GLU A 10 3.42 -10.03 33.32
CA GLU A 10 4.38 -10.11 32.23
C GLU A 10 3.78 -10.78 30.99
N HIS A 11 3.00 -11.85 31.16
CA HIS A 11 2.29 -12.51 30.07
C HIS A 11 1.26 -11.58 29.42
N ASP A 12 0.43 -10.91 30.23
CA ASP A 12 -0.60 -9.98 29.76
C ASP A 12 0.02 -8.80 29.01
N THR A 13 1.15 -8.28 29.50
CA THR A 13 1.90 -7.21 28.83
C THR A 13 2.42 -7.67 27.47
N ARG A 14 3.02 -8.86 27.38
CA ARG A 14 3.50 -9.42 26.11
C ARG A 14 2.36 -9.64 25.12
N LEU A 15 1.21 -10.13 25.59
CA LEU A 15 0.03 -10.34 24.76
C LEU A 15 -0.55 -9.00 24.25
N ALA A 16 -0.61 -7.99 25.12
CA ALA A 16 -1.06 -6.65 24.75
C ALA A 16 -0.15 -6.02 23.67
N ILE A 17 1.18 -6.14 23.83
CA ILE A 17 2.15 -5.67 22.84
C ILE A 17 1.97 -6.39 21.50
N TYR A 18 1.80 -7.72 21.54
CA TYR A 18 1.60 -8.52 20.32
C TYR A 18 0.33 -8.12 19.57
N ARG A 19 -0.79 -7.93 20.27
CA ARG A 19 -2.04 -7.47 19.67
C ARG A 19 -1.90 -6.07 19.08
N PHE A 20 -1.30 -5.15 19.83
CA PHE A 20 -1.04 -3.79 19.37
C PHE A 20 -0.20 -3.78 18.08
N GLN A 21 0.89 -4.54 18.04
CA GLN A 21 1.72 -4.64 16.84
C GLN A 21 0.93 -5.23 15.66
N THR A 22 0.16 -6.28 15.89
CA THR A 22 -0.63 -6.94 14.83
C THR A 22 -1.65 -5.98 14.22
N ASP A 23 -2.36 -5.22 15.06
CA ASP A 23 -3.33 -4.23 14.62
C ASP A 23 -2.65 -3.04 13.92
N ALA A 24 -1.54 -2.56 14.46
CA ALA A 24 -0.74 -1.49 13.85
C ALA A 24 -0.25 -1.89 12.44
N TYR A 25 0.27 -3.11 12.27
CA TYR A 25 0.70 -3.61 10.96
C TYR A 25 -0.46 -3.76 9.99
N ARG A 26 -1.63 -4.22 10.45
CA ARG A 26 -2.82 -4.31 9.63
C ARG A 26 -3.28 -2.93 9.16
N ASN A 27 -3.35 -1.97 10.07
CA ASN A 27 -3.74 -0.60 9.77
C ASN A 27 -2.76 0.05 8.79
N LEU A 28 -1.45 -0.14 9.00
CA LEU A 28 -0.43 0.36 8.08
C LEU A 28 -0.62 -0.18 6.66
N ARG A 29 -0.86 -1.48 6.51
CA ARG A 29 -1.09 -2.10 5.18
C ARG A 29 -2.32 -1.52 4.48
N TYR A 30 -3.42 -1.32 5.21
CA TYR A 30 -4.62 -0.69 4.67
C TYR A 30 -4.39 0.78 4.30
N SER A 31 -3.68 1.54 5.12
CA SER A 31 -3.32 2.92 4.81
C SER A 31 -2.48 3.02 3.54
N ILE A 32 -1.49 2.15 3.36
CA ILE A 32 -0.66 2.08 2.14
C ILE A 32 -1.54 1.77 0.92
N ALA A 33 -2.35 0.71 0.97
CA ALA A 33 -3.22 0.34 -0.15
C ALA A 33 -4.20 1.47 -0.51
N THR A 34 -4.79 2.12 0.50
CA THR A 34 -5.72 3.24 0.32
C THR A 34 -5.03 4.43 -0.34
N ALA A 35 -3.83 4.79 0.13
CA ALA A 35 -3.06 5.88 -0.46
C ALA A 35 -2.72 5.62 -1.93
N ILE A 36 -2.32 4.39 -2.28
CA ILE A 36 -2.03 4.00 -3.66
C ILE A 36 -3.28 4.08 -4.54
N ILE A 37 -4.45 3.66 -4.03
CA ILE A 37 -5.72 3.78 -4.76
C ILE A 37 -6.07 5.24 -5.04
N ILE A 38 -6.03 6.09 -4.01
CA ILE A 38 -6.34 7.52 -4.14
C ILE A 38 -5.39 8.16 -5.15
N PHE A 39 -4.10 7.87 -5.06
CA PHE A 39 -3.11 8.39 -5.98
C PHE A 39 -3.37 7.96 -7.42
N GLY A 40 -3.64 6.67 -7.65
CA GLY A 40 -4.01 6.17 -8.97
C GLY A 40 -5.31 6.76 -9.50
N LEU A 41 -6.26 7.14 -8.64
CA LEU A 41 -7.48 7.83 -9.06
C LEU A 41 -7.19 9.24 -9.60
N PHE A 42 -6.31 10.00 -8.93
CA PHE A 42 -5.84 11.29 -9.44
C PHE A 42 -5.11 11.13 -10.78
N VAL A 43 -4.18 10.19 -10.87
CA VAL A 43 -3.44 9.92 -12.12
C VAL A 43 -4.38 9.47 -13.23
N GLY A 44 -5.34 8.59 -12.93
CA GLY A 44 -6.35 8.14 -13.86
C GLY A 44 -7.26 9.26 -14.38
N SER A 45 -7.64 10.18 -13.49
CA SER A 45 -8.42 11.36 -13.88
C SER A 45 -7.64 12.27 -14.83
N ASP A 46 -6.33 12.43 -14.61
CA ASP A 46 -5.46 13.24 -15.47
C ASP A 46 -5.33 12.65 -16.88
N VAL A 47 -5.20 11.31 -16.97
CA VAL A 47 -5.23 10.57 -18.24
C VAL A 47 -6.59 10.70 -18.93
N PHE A 48 -7.68 10.48 -18.20
CA PHE A 48 -9.04 10.50 -18.75
C PHE A 48 -9.44 11.89 -19.29
N LEU A 49 -9.01 12.96 -18.62
CA LEU A 49 -9.25 14.33 -19.05
C LEU A 49 -8.34 14.77 -20.21
N GLY A 50 -7.39 13.92 -20.63
CA GLY A 50 -6.49 14.21 -21.75
C GLY A 50 -5.33 15.14 -21.40
N ASN A 51 -5.06 15.37 -20.11
CA ASN A 51 -3.94 16.20 -19.65
C ASN A 51 -2.59 15.46 -19.68
N ALA A 52 -2.62 14.13 -19.74
CA ALA A 52 -1.42 13.31 -19.79
C ALA A 52 -0.83 13.32 -21.22
N ASP A 53 0.20 14.14 -21.44
CA ASP A 53 0.98 14.14 -22.67
C ASP A 53 1.62 12.76 -22.95
N GLY A 54 1.88 12.44 -24.22
CA GLY A 54 2.27 11.10 -24.67
C GLY A 54 3.36 10.39 -23.84
N ALA A 55 4.44 11.09 -23.46
CA ALA A 55 5.52 10.52 -22.65
C ALA A 55 5.10 10.18 -21.21
N ARG A 56 4.06 10.82 -20.67
CA ARG A 56 3.54 10.60 -19.31
C ARG A 56 2.52 9.46 -19.23
N LEU A 57 1.96 9.01 -20.36
CA LEU A 57 0.97 7.93 -20.40
C LEU A 57 1.50 6.63 -19.82
N TRP A 58 2.73 6.22 -20.18
CA TRP A 58 3.34 5.00 -19.66
C TRP A 58 3.52 5.01 -18.13
N PRO A 59 4.13 6.05 -17.53
CA PRO A 59 4.14 6.20 -16.08
C PRO A 59 2.74 6.14 -15.45
N CYS A 60 1.76 6.81 -16.05
CA CYS A 60 0.39 6.83 -15.54
C CYS A 60 -0.27 5.44 -15.57
N LEU A 61 -0.06 4.65 -16.62
CA LEU A 61 -0.55 3.27 -16.71
C LEU A 61 0.04 2.37 -15.63
N VAL A 62 1.33 2.51 -15.32
CA VAL A 62 1.98 1.76 -14.24
C VAL A 62 1.35 2.11 -12.88
N LEU A 63 1.06 3.39 -12.64
CA LEU A 63 0.40 3.86 -11.41
C LEU A 63 -1.06 3.40 -11.31
N LEU A 64 -1.78 3.37 -12.42
CA LEU A 64 -3.13 2.80 -12.49
C LEU A 64 -3.12 1.30 -12.16
N LEU A 65 -2.14 0.55 -12.66
CA LEU A 65 -1.95 -0.84 -12.30
C LEU A 65 -1.69 -1.00 -10.78
N SER A 66 -0.87 -0.13 -10.18
CA SER A 66 -0.64 -0.13 -8.72
C SER A 66 -1.93 0.06 -7.92
N ALA A 67 -2.80 0.96 -8.35
CA ALA A 67 -4.11 1.17 -7.74
C ALA A 67 -5.02 -0.05 -7.88
N ALA A 68 -5.05 -0.68 -9.06
CA ALA A 68 -5.81 -1.92 -9.28
C ALA A 68 -5.30 -3.08 -8.38
N LEU A 69 -3.99 -3.23 -8.23
CA LEU A 69 -3.38 -4.22 -7.34
C LEU A 69 -3.73 -3.96 -5.87
N SER A 70 -3.78 -2.69 -5.46
CA SER A 70 -4.19 -2.28 -4.12
C SER A 70 -5.69 -2.51 -3.86
N ALA A 71 -6.55 -2.33 -4.86
CA ALA A 71 -7.95 -2.75 -4.78
C ALA A 71 -8.06 -4.28 -4.63
N GLY A 72 -7.25 -5.03 -5.38
CA GLY A 72 -7.13 -6.48 -5.25
C GLY A 72 -6.68 -6.94 -3.86
N HIS A 73 -5.80 -6.18 -3.19
CA HIS A 73 -5.39 -6.44 -1.80
C HIS A 73 -6.61 -6.47 -0.87
N PHE A 74 -7.55 -5.53 -0.99
CA PHE A 74 -8.77 -5.53 -0.17
C PHE A 74 -9.65 -6.75 -0.44
N ALA A 75 -9.85 -7.09 -1.71
CA ALA A 75 -10.63 -8.27 -2.09
C ALA A 75 -10.02 -9.58 -1.55
N ALA A 76 -8.69 -9.68 -1.51
CA ALA A 76 -7.98 -10.87 -1.03
C ALA A 76 -7.78 -10.90 0.50
N SER A 77 -7.89 -9.77 1.20
CA SER A 77 -7.54 -9.64 2.62
C SER A 77 -8.38 -10.51 3.56
N GLY A 78 -9.64 -10.79 3.20
CA GLY A 78 -10.54 -11.61 4.02
C GLY A 78 -10.40 -13.13 3.83
N THR A 79 -9.87 -13.57 2.68
CA THR A 79 -9.91 -14.99 2.28
C THR A 79 -8.53 -15.59 1.97
N ARG A 80 -7.56 -14.78 1.56
CA ARG A 80 -6.25 -15.23 1.08
C ARG A 80 -5.13 -14.30 1.59
N PRO A 81 -4.70 -14.42 2.86
CA PRO A 81 -3.76 -13.47 3.47
C PRO A 81 -2.39 -13.42 2.78
N ARG A 82 -1.88 -14.56 2.26
CA ARG A 82 -0.62 -14.60 1.51
C ARG A 82 -0.73 -13.85 0.18
N LEU A 83 -1.81 -14.06 -0.55
CA LEU A 83 -2.08 -13.36 -1.82
C LEU A 83 -2.28 -11.86 -1.58
N ALA A 84 -3.03 -11.49 -0.54
CA ALA A 84 -3.22 -10.09 -0.17
C ALA A 84 -1.87 -9.39 0.08
N LEU A 85 -0.93 -10.05 0.76
CA LEU A 85 0.40 -9.50 0.98
C LEU A 85 1.20 -9.38 -0.33
N GLN A 86 1.14 -10.38 -1.21
CA GLN A 86 1.80 -10.35 -2.52
C GLN A 86 1.27 -9.21 -3.40
N LEU A 87 -0.05 -9.03 -3.43
CA LEU A 87 -0.70 -7.93 -4.17
C LEU A 87 -0.27 -6.56 -3.63
N LEU A 88 -0.19 -6.42 -2.30
CA LEU A 88 0.29 -5.18 -1.68
C LEU A 88 1.76 -4.90 -2.03
N LEU A 89 2.63 -5.91 -1.97
CA LEU A 89 4.03 -5.78 -2.35
C LEU A 89 4.17 -5.39 -3.82
N ALA A 90 3.43 -6.05 -4.71
CA ALA A 90 3.41 -5.71 -6.13
C ALA A 90 2.89 -4.28 -6.36
N ALA A 91 1.85 -3.85 -5.64
CA ALA A 91 1.34 -2.49 -5.71
C ALA A 91 2.38 -1.46 -5.26
N VAL A 92 3.09 -1.71 -4.17
CA VAL A 92 4.17 -0.82 -3.69
C VAL A 92 5.30 -0.73 -4.70
N LEU A 93 5.78 -1.87 -5.22
CA LEU A 93 6.87 -1.90 -6.20
C LEU A 93 6.49 -1.17 -7.48
N THR A 94 5.30 -1.44 -8.02
CA THR A 94 4.80 -0.75 -9.21
C THR A 94 4.59 0.75 -8.96
N THR A 95 4.17 1.15 -7.75
CA THR A 95 4.01 2.57 -7.39
C THR A 95 5.38 3.26 -7.44
N ILE A 96 6.40 2.66 -6.83
CA ILE A 96 7.77 3.20 -6.84
C ILE A 96 8.28 3.35 -8.29
N VAL A 97 8.13 2.30 -9.11
CA VAL A 97 8.53 2.34 -10.52
C VAL A 97 7.78 3.42 -11.28
N GLY A 98 6.46 3.50 -11.13
CA GLY A 98 5.62 4.50 -11.80
C GLY A 98 6.00 5.93 -11.41
N VAL A 99 6.28 6.19 -10.13
CA VAL A 99 6.76 7.49 -9.65
C VAL A 99 8.14 7.82 -10.24
N ILE A 100 9.09 6.88 -10.24
CA ILE A 100 10.42 7.09 -10.83
C ILE A 100 10.31 7.44 -12.31
N LEU A 101 9.49 6.69 -13.07
CA LEU A 101 9.28 6.96 -14.50
C LEU A 101 8.64 8.33 -14.72
N LEU A 102 7.65 8.70 -13.91
CA LEU A 102 6.99 10.00 -14.00
C LEU A 102 7.97 11.14 -13.72
N VAL A 103 8.80 11.00 -12.67
CA VAL A 103 9.85 11.97 -12.34
C VAL A 103 10.89 12.06 -13.45
N ALA A 104 11.33 10.93 -14.03
CA ALA A 104 12.28 10.90 -15.12
C ALA A 104 11.76 11.64 -16.36
N VAL A 105 10.49 11.41 -16.74
CA VAL A 105 9.84 12.14 -17.83
C VAL A 105 9.77 13.64 -17.52
N SER A 106 9.41 14.02 -16.29
CA SER A 106 9.34 15.44 -15.91
C SER A 106 10.71 16.13 -15.84
N SER A 107 11.78 15.39 -15.55
CA SER A 107 13.14 15.91 -15.42
C SER A 107 13.86 15.97 -16.76
N GLY A 108 13.54 15.06 -17.69
CA GLY A 108 14.08 15.02 -19.05
C GLY A 108 13.35 15.93 -20.05
N ALA A 109 12.19 16.47 -19.68
CA ALA A 109 11.44 17.43 -20.49
C ALA A 109 11.92 18.89 -20.35
N ARG A 110 13.19 19.11 -19.96
CA ARG A 110 13.84 20.42 -19.89
C ARG A 110 14.71 20.67 -21.11
#